data_AF-Q05XE0-F1
#
_entry.id   AF-Q05XE0-F1
#
_cell.length_a   1.000
_cell.length_b   1.000
_cell.length_c   1.000
_cell.angle_alpha   90.00
_cell.angle_beta   90.00
_cell.angle_gamma   90.00
#
_symmetry.space_group_name_H-M   'P 1'
#
loop_
_entity.id
_entity.type
_entity.pdbx_description
1 polymer ?
#
loop_
_entity_poly.entity_id
_entity_poly.type
_entity_poly.pdbx_seq_one_letter_code
_entity_poly.pdbx_strand_id
1 'polypeptide(L)'
;MTTSFQPIVGLQSAKTAQINAVATFAADTDEVIIQVQKNGVTKNLTFGWNDFKDLNQTSFLSGEYRLVAYVRGYGITAARVGLSSTATNIRADFSAVC
;
A
#
# COMPACT_ATOMS: atom_id res chain seq x y z
N MET A 1 17.19 -4.64 5.48
CA MET A 1 15.99 -3.78 5.42
C MET A 1 14.94 -4.38 6.33
N THR A 2 14.52 -3.68 7.37
CA THR A 2 13.49 -4.13 8.31
C THR A 2 12.13 -3.62 7.86
N THR A 3 11.34 -4.46 7.22
CA THR A 3 9.95 -4.16 6.87
C THR A 3 9.08 -4.32 8.12
N SER A 4 8.54 -3.21 8.64
CA SER A 4 7.54 -3.24 9.71
C SER A 4 6.15 -3.30 9.11
N PHE A 5 5.34 -4.27 9.52
CA PHE A 5 3.97 -4.43 9.05
C PHE A 5 2.97 -4.04 10.15
N GLN A 6 1.99 -3.20 9.81
CA GLN A 6 0.85 -2.95 10.70
C GLN A 6 -0.19 -4.08 10.54
N PRO A 7 -0.84 -4.55 11.62
CA PRO A 7 -1.85 -5.62 11.58
C PRO A 7 -3.13 -5.20 10.83
N ILE A 8 -3.89 -6.20 10.36
CA ILE A 8 -4.97 -6.09 9.35
C ILE A 8 -6.38 -6.20 9.93
N VAL A 9 -7.33 -5.48 9.32
CA VAL A 9 -8.79 -5.64 9.39
C VAL A 9 -9.30 -6.75 8.45
N GLY A 10 -10.04 -7.75 8.95
CA GLY A 10 -10.59 -8.82 8.10
C GLY A 10 -11.57 -8.29 7.03
N LEU A 11 -11.36 -8.65 5.75
CA LEU A 11 -12.10 -8.09 4.59
C LEU A 11 -13.27 -8.95 4.09
N GLN A 12 -13.72 -9.94 4.89
CA GLN A 12 -14.91 -10.78 4.64
C GLN A 12 -15.08 -11.32 3.20
N SER A 13 -13.97 -11.61 2.49
CA SER A 13 -13.99 -12.13 1.11
C SER A 13 -14.52 -11.14 0.06
N ALA A 14 -14.00 -9.91 0.08
CA ALA A 14 -14.36 -8.87 -0.88
C ALA A 14 -14.03 -9.24 -2.35
N LYS A 15 -14.84 -8.74 -3.30
CA LYS A 15 -14.56 -8.84 -4.75
C LYS A 15 -13.47 -7.87 -5.19
N THR A 16 -13.50 -6.68 -4.61
CA THR A 16 -12.52 -5.61 -4.79
C THR A 16 -12.16 -5.05 -3.42
N ALA A 17 -10.91 -4.67 -3.22
CA ALA A 17 -10.49 -3.88 -2.07
C ALA A 17 -9.89 -2.56 -2.58
N GLN A 18 -10.40 -1.44 -2.07
CA GLN A 18 -9.74 -0.14 -2.20
C GLN A 18 -8.76 0.03 -1.05
N ILE A 19 -7.60 0.59 -1.37
CA ILE A 19 -6.53 0.83 -0.43
C ILE A 19 -6.17 2.31 -0.49
N ASN A 20 -6.37 3.02 0.60
CA ASN A 20 -5.92 4.41 0.72
C ASN A 20 -4.67 4.39 1.60
N ALA A 21 -3.50 4.64 1.03
CA ALA A 21 -2.23 4.63 1.75
C ALA A 21 -1.66 6.05 1.85
N VAL A 22 -1.13 6.38 3.02
CA VAL A 22 -0.37 7.61 3.29
C VAL A 22 0.99 7.19 3.82
N ALA A 23 2.07 7.74 3.28
CA ALA A 23 3.42 7.45 3.74
C ALA A 23 4.34 8.65 3.51
N THR A 24 5.34 8.83 4.38
CA THR A 24 6.37 9.86 4.24
C THR A 24 7.59 9.27 3.57
N PHE A 25 7.99 9.80 2.42
CA PHE A 25 9.15 9.37 1.64
C PHE A 25 10.32 10.30 1.93
N ALA A 26 11.48 9.72 2.24
CA ALA A 26 12.75 10.41 2.42
C ALA A 26 13.67 10.25 1.20
N ALA A 27 13.44 9.23 0.37
CA ALA A 27 14.13 8.98 -0.89
C ALA A 27 13.16 8.55 -2.00
N ASP A 28 13.57 8.70 -3.27
CA ASP A 28 12.84 8.22 -4.44
C ASP A 28 12.87 6.68 -4.59
N THR A 29 13.76 6.02 -3.85
CA THR A 29 13.88 4.57 -3.72
C THR A 29 13.04 3.98 -2.60
N ASP A 30 12.34 4.81 -1.81
CA ASP A 30 11.42 4.31 -0.80
C ASP A 30 10.21 3.63 -1.47
N GLU A 31 9.71 2.56 -0.85
CA GLU A 31 8.55 1.82 -1.36
C GLU A 31 7.53 1.53 -0.25
N VAL A 32 6.27 1.47 -0.65
CA VAL A 32 5.18 0.94 0.16
C VAL A 32 4.85 -0.47 -0.34
N ILE A 33 4.91 -1.43 0.57
CA ILE A 33 4.60 -2.84 0.27
C ILE A 33 3.25 -3.18 0.89
N ILE A 34 2.34 -3.66 0.06
CA ILE A 34 1.02 -4.13 0.47
C ILE A 34 0.94 -5.63 0.27
N GLN A 35 0.73 -6.38 1.34
CA GLN A 35 0.55 -7.83 1.27
C GLN A 35 -0.92 -8.17 1.33
N VAL A 36 -1.49 -8.70 0.27
CA VAL A 36 -2.89 -9.15 0.23
C VAL A 36 -2.97 -10.66 0.28
N GLN A 37 -3.81 -11.20 1.17
CA GLN A 37 -4.18 -12.60 1.16
C GLN A 37 -5.38 -12.77 0.25
N LYS A 38 -5.19 -13.55 -0.82
CA LYS A 38 -6.20 -13.85 -1.83
C LYS A 38 -6.29 -15.36 -2.02
N ASN A 39 -7.46 -15.95 -1.77
CA ASN A 39 -7.68 -17.39 -1.85
C ASN A 39 -6.63 -18.22 -1.09
N GLY A 40 -6.24 -17.76 0.10
CA GLY A 40 -5.22 -18.42 0.93
C GLY A 40 -3.77 -18.14 0.53
N VAL A 41 -3.52 -17.46 -0.60
CA VAL A 41 -2.17 -17.10 -1.06
C VAL A 41 -1.85 -15.64 -0.75
N THR A 42 -0.66 -15.37 -0.20
CA THR A 42 -0.18 -14.00 0.00
C THR A 42 0.46 -13.47 -1.27
N LYS A 43 0.02 -12.30 -1.73
CA LYS A 43 0.62 -11.56 -2.84
C LYS A 43 1.15 -10.21 -2.35
N ASN A 44 2.33 -9.83 -2.83
CA ASN A 44 2.90 -8.52 -2.55
C ASN A 44 2.61 -7.58 -3.72
N LEU A 45 2.16 -6.38 -3.40
CA LEU A 45 2.06 -5.24 -4.31
C LEU A 45 3.05 -4.20 -3.81
N THR A 46 3.93 -3.73 -4.69
CA THR A 46 4.96 -2.75 -4.33
C THR A 46 4.66 -1.47 -5.09
N PHE A 47 4.65 -0.36 -4.36
CA PHE A 47 4.42 0.98 -4.89
C PHE A 47 5.61 1.87 -4.54
N GLY A 48 6.28 2.42 -5.55
CA GLY A 48 7.38 3.37 -5.37
C GLY A 48 6.92 4.81 -5.50
N TRP A 49 7.83 5.78 -5.34
CA TRP A 49 7.49 7.21 -5.43
C TRP A 49 6.72 7.58 -6.72
N ASN A 50 7.02 6.93 -7.85
CA ASN A 50 6.32 7.17 -9.12
C ASN A 50 4.82 6.84 -9.09
N ASP A 51 4.38 5.97 -8.19
CA ASP A 51 2.96 5.64 -8.00
C ASP A 51 2.23 6.70 -7.15
N PHE A 52 2.98 7.48 -6.37
CA PHE A 52 2.49 8.47 -5.41
C PHE A 52 2.53 9.91 -5.92
N LYS A 53 3.42 10.21 -6.87
CA LYS A 53 3.65 11.57 -7.35
C LYS A 53 2.51 12.06 -8.24
N ASP A 54 2.29 13.37 -8.26
CA ASP A 54 1.43 14.00 -9.24
C ASP A 54 1.98 13.84 -10.66
N LEU A 55 1.10 13.79 -11.66
CA LEU A 55 1.48 13.65 -13.07
C LEU A 55 2.48 14.71 -13.55
N ASN A 56 2.41 15.91 -12.96
CA ASN A 56 3.27 17.04 -13.32
C ASN A 56 4.57 17.11 -12.48
N GLN A 57 4.74 16.23 -11.50
CA GLN A 57 5.92 16.22 -10.65
C GLN A 57 7.05 15.41 -11.31
N THR A 58 8.09 16.11 -11.76
CA THR A 58 9.23 15.52 -12.48
C THR A 58 10.42 15.21 -11.58
N SER A 59 10.51 15.83 -10.40
CA SER A 59 11.58 15.63 -9.42
C SER A 59 11.05 15.13 -8.08
N PHE A 60 11.86 14.31 -7.41
CA PHE A 60 11.55 13.83 -6.07
C PHE A 60 11.57 14.99 -5.07
N LEU A 61 10.57 14.99 -4.19
CA LEU A 61 10.50 15.86 -3.03
C LEU A 61 10.28 14.97 -1.80
N SER A 62 11.06 15.16 -0.75
CA SER A 62 10.76 14.47 0.50
C SER A 62 9.47 15.02 1.10
N GLY A 63 8.64 14.15 1.66
CA GLY A 63 7.35 14.57 2.20
C GLY A 63 6.33 13.44 2.33
N GLU A 64 5.15 13.81 2.84
CA GLU A 64 3.98 12.93 2.89
C GLU A 64 3.35 12.83 1.51
N TYR A 65 3.10 11.60 1.07
CA TYR A 65 2.39 11.29 -0.15
C TYR A 65 1.17 10.41 0.12
N ARG A 66 0.19 10.47 -0.79
CA ARG A 66 -1.05 9.69 -0.72
C ARG A 66 -1.25 8.87 -1.99
N LEU A 67 -1.63 7.62 -1.81
CA LEU A 67 -1.94 6.68 -2.88
C LEU A 67 -3.34 6.11 -2.67
N VAL A 68 -4.11 6.04 -3.75
CA VAL A 68 -5.34 5.24 -3.82
C VAL A 68 -5.11 4.11 -4.80
N ALA A 69 -5.03 2.88 -4.29
CA ALA A 69 -4.84 1.67 -5.08
C ALA A 69 -6.07 0.77 -5.01
N TYR A 70 -6.27 -0.04 -6.05
CA TYR A 70 -7.38 -1.01 -6.12
C TYR A 70 -6.83 -2.41 -6.38
N VAL A 71 -7.24 -3.35 -5.53
CA VAL A 71 -6.94 -4.77 -5.73
C VAL A 71 -8.22 -5.45 -6.17
N ARG A 72 -8.18 -6.02 -7.38
CA ARG A 72 -9.31 -6.74 -7.94
C ARG A 72 -9.15 -8.26 -7.83
N GLY A 73 -10.29 -8.89 -7.64
CA GLY A 73 -10.50 -10.31 -7.84
C GLY A 73 -10.87 -10.99 -6.54
N TYR A 74 -12.01 -11.65 -6.60
CA TYR A 74 -12.67 -12.46 -5.59
C TYR A 74 -11.70 -13.14 -4.61
N GLY A 75 -12.09 -13.16 -3.33
CA GLY A 75 -11.44 -13.91 -2.27
C GLY A 75 -10.34 -13.15 -1.54
N ILE A 76 -10.40 -11.81 -1.48
CA ILE A 76 -9.49 -11.02 -0.66
C ILE A 76 -9.94 -11.12 0.79
N THR A 77 -9.11 -11.75 1.63
CA THR A 77 -9.45 -12.03 3.03
C THR A 77 -8.74 -11.11 4.01
N ALA A 78 -7.55 -10.61 3.65
CA ALA A 78 -6.73 -9.78 4.52
C ALA A 78 -5.74 -8.93 3.69
N ALA A 79 -5.35 -7.74 4.14
CA ALA A 79 -4.27 -6.93 3.57
C ALA A 79 -3.39 -6.19 4.60
N ARG A 80 -2.05 -6.36 4.58
CA ARG A 80 -1.07 -5.64 5.44
C ARG A 80 -0.41 -4.53 4.65
N VAL A 81 0.01 -3.49 5.35
CA VAL A 81 0.85 -2.45 4.79
C VAL A 81 2.19 -2.43 5.52
N GLY A 82 3.28 -2.24 4.77
CA GLY A 82 4.62 -2.08 5.30
C GLY A 82 5.42 -1.09 4.46
N LEU A 83 6.53 -0.62 5.03
CA LEU A 83 7.47 0.30 4.40
C LEU A 83 8.77 -0.41 4.06
N SER A 84 9.33 -0.11 2.90
CA SER A 84 10.72 -0.40 2.58
C SER A 84 11.61 0.80 2.95
N SER A 85 12.87 0.52 3.27
CA SER A 85 13.92 1.52 3.48
C SER A 85 13.63 2.58 4.57
N THR A 86 13.69 3.87 4.23
CA THR A 86 13.68 5.04 5.12
C THR A 86 12.31 5.71 5.22
N ALA A 87 11.31 5.22 4.50
CA ALA A 87 9.98 5.76 4.59
C ALA A 87 9.40 5.58 6.01
N THR A 88 8.58 6.55 6.43
CA THR A 88 7.99 6.60 7.77
C THR A 88 6.49 6.92 7.73
N ASN A 89 5.84 6.88 8.90
CA ASN A 89 4.46 7.34 9.10
C ASN A 89 3.40 6.68 8.20
N ILE A 90 3.51 5.36 7.97
CA ILE A 90 2.53 4.67 7.14
C ILE A 90 1.16 4.56 7.80
N ARG A 91 0.13 4.90 7.05
CA ARG A 91 -1.28 4.65 7.37
C ARG A 91 -1.92 4.05 6.14
N ALA A 92 -2.70 2.99 6.30
CA ALA A 92 -3.47 2.44 5.19
C ALA A 92 -4.85 2.01 5.65
N ASP A 93 -5.87 2.50 4.93
CA ASP A 93 -7.26 2.09 5.10
C ASP A 93 -7.66 1.14 3.99
N PHE A 94 -8.18 -0.02 4.38
CA PHE A 94 -8.65 -1.05 3.46
C PHE A 94 -10.17 -1.10 3.50
N SER A 95 -10.79 -0.81 2.37
CA SER A 95 -12.24 -0.88 2.21
C SER A 95 -12.61 -2.00 1.25
N ALA A 96 -13.38 -2.96 1.73
CA ALA A 96 -14.03 -3.95 0.87
C ALA A 96 -15.08 -3.24 0.01
N VAL A 97 -14.99 -3.40 -1.31
CA VAL A 97 -16.01 -2.96 -2.26
C VAL A 97 -16.68 -4.23 -2.78
N CYS A 98 -17.94 -4.43 -2.38
CA CYS A 98 -18.77 -5.60 -2.67
C CYS A 98 -19.38 -5.57 -4.08
#